data_AF-R5JDA0-F1
#
_entry.id   AF-R5JDA0-F1
#
_cell.length_a   1.000
_cell.length_b   1.000
_cell.length_c   1.000
_cell.angle_alpha   90.00
_cell.angle_beta   90.00
_cell.angle_gamma   90.00
#
_symmetry.space_group_name_H-M   'P 1'
#
loop_
_entity.id
_entity.type
_entity.pdbx_description
1 polymer ?
#
loop_
_entity_poly.entity_id
_entity_poly.type
_entity_poly.pdbx_seq_one_letter_code
_entity_poly.pdbx_strand_id
1 'polypeptide(L)'
;MEELNKNTEKLASQLERLGIKKFYLTGAGNSLMSGYSTIFKTAPLFKRNTNLTAIFAKHDIDVIATHFARSQNNNDEHIYHYFHTNISEQEMYRYNRIDNLKPDTPVVGMTEEEIAEYYPENPTPNYHFKDSVLTKEKDRANILVYIGATGSFLDNITRGGFPKIISGFKRDFTSISATLKDIQSSNRHDGTNTEVYLVGIPRYMGTPVTDILINRHLKDITENYANVTYVEPIKAKLFYGLNSDVHLNEEEYLDLNNSIMESIDDNYIAVMAKIEIDRFLFNLNEIIETFTLEIVGNAEVNKIAFMHGVAKKRLNETLNPIIDKYLSMMEAENKDTQKFLEDITAYINERLPYDFYYLGKENLNTAIKKYGKTRTS
;
A
#
# COMPACT_ATOMS: atom_id res chain seq x y z
N MET A 1 1.09 14.48 -17.85
CA MET A 1 1.10 13.28 -18.73
C MET A 1 2.52 12.86 -19.10
N GLU A 2 3.36 13.74 -19.64
CA GLU A 2 4.75 13.40 -19.99
C GLU A 2 5.55 12.86 -18.79
N GLU A 3 5.47 13.53 -17.64
CA GLU A 3 6.14 13.09 -16.41
C GLU A 3 5.63 11.74 -15.89
N LEU A 4 4.30 11.55 -15.89
CA LEU A 4 3.67 10.26 -15.55
C LEU A 4 4.19 9.13 -16.44
N ASN A 5 4.28 9.36 -17.75
CA ASN A 5 4.82 8.35 -18.68
C ASN A 5 6.28 8.03 -18.36
N LYS A 6 7.11 9.05 -18.07
CA LYS A 6 8.51 8.87 -17.68
C LYS A 6 8.65 8.01 -16.42
N ASN A 7 7.87 8.30 -15.38
CA ASN A 7 7.90 7.53 -14.13
C ASN A 7 7.32 6.12 -14.30
N THR A 8 6.31 5.96 -15.15
CA THR A 8 5.77 4.65 -15.53
C THR A 8 6.81 3.80 -16.27
N GLU A 9 7.57 4.38 -17.20
CA GLU A 9 8.66 3.71 -17.92
C GLU A 9 9.79 3.31 -16.98
N LYS A 10 10.18 4.20 -16.06
CA LYS A 10 11.19 3.91 -15.03
C LYS A 10 10.80 2.69 -14.20
N LEU A 11 9.56 2.65 -13.72
CA LEU A 11 9.01 1.53 -12.97
C LEU A 11 9.00 0.24 -13.81
N ALA A 12 8.47 0.27 -15.02
CA ALA A 12 8.41 -0.92 -15.90
C ALA A 12 9.81 -1.49 -16.15
N SER A 13 10.79 -0.62 -16.44
CA SER A 13 12.17 -1.00 -16.65
C SER A 13 12.83 -1.61 -15.40
N GLN A 14 12.54 -1.07 -14.20
CA GLN A 14 12.98 -1.66 -12.94
C GLN A 14 12.38 -3.06 -12.76
N LEU A 15 11.07 -3.21 -12.92
CA LEU A 15 10.39 -4.49 -12.74
C LEU A 15 10.88 -5.56 -13.72
N GLU A 16 11.17 -5.19 -14.97
CA GLU A 16 11.78 -6.08 -15.96
C GLU A 16 13.13 -6.62 -15.49
N ARG A 17 14.03 -5.74 -15.01
CA ARG A 17 15.35 -6.15 -14.47
C ARG A 17 15.23 -7.06 -13.25
N LEU A 18 14.17 -6.89 -12.48
CA LEU A 18 13.85 -7.75 -11.34
C LEU A 18 13.20 -9.08 -11.74
N GLY A 19 12.97 -9.31 -13.03
CA GLY A 19 12.39 -10.55 -13.56
C GLY A 19 10.88 -10.66 -13.37
N ILE A 20 10.20 -9.55 -13.10
CA ILE A 20 8.73 -9.50 -13.01
C ILE A 20 8.14 -9.64 -14.41
N LYS A 21 7.07 -10.44 -14.51
CA LYS A 21 6.33 -10.69 -15.76
C LYS A 21 4.89 -10.21 -15.71
N LYS A 22 4.36 -9.97 -14.51
CA LYS A 22 3.00 -9.45 -14.32
C LYS A 22 3.00 -8.30 -13.33
N PHE A 23 2.38 -7.19 -13.70
CA PHE A 23 2.13 -6.05 -12.84
C PHE A 23 0.64 -5.97 -12.52
N TYR A 24 0.29 -6.38 -11.31
CA TYR A 24 -1.08 -6.27 -10.81
C TYR A 24 -1.21 -4.99 -10.01
N LEU A 25 -2.07 -4.11 -10.48
CA LEU A 25 -2.36 -2.83 -9.87
C LEU A 25 -3.83 -2.80 -9.44
N THR A 26 -4.07 -3.13 -8.18
CA THR A 26 -5.42 -3.14 -7.60
C THR A 26 -5.69 -1.79 -6.94
N GLY A 27 -6.79 -1.15 -7.32
CA GLY A 27 -7.23 0.11 -6.73
C GLY A 27 -8.37 -0.12 -5.76
N ALA A 28 -8.23 0.25 -4.50
CA ALA A 28 -9.30 0.23 -3.51
C ALA A 28 -9.45 1.59 -2.87
N GLY A 29 -10.68 1.97 -2.53
CA GLY A 29 -10.89 3.28 -1.93
C GLY A 29 -12.25 3.89 -2.14
N ASN A 30 -12.24 5.21 -2.03
CA ASN A 30 -13.39 6.08 -2.08
C ASN A 30 -13.56 6.78 -3.44
N SER A 31 -14.28 7.91 -3.43
CA SER A 31 -14.65 8.68 -4.61
C SER A 31 -13.45 9.13 -5.43
N LEU A 32 -12.31 9.42 -4.81
CA LEU A 32 -11.07 9.76 -5.51
C LEU A 32 -10.53 8.58 -6.33
N MET A 33 -10.58 7.36 -5.78
CA MET A 33 -10.16 6.17 -6.53
C MET A 33 -11.10 5.92 -7.72
N SER A 34 -12.41 6.05 -7.53
CA SER A 34 -13.40 5.97 -8.63
C SER A 34 -13.31 7.14 -9.62
N GLY A 35 -12.56 8.18 -9.27
CA GLY A 35 -12.37 9.37 -10.08
C GLY A 35 -13.60 10.24 -10.23
N TYR A 36 -14.54 10.15 -9.30
CA TYR A 36 -15.78 10.91 -9.26
C TYR A 36 -15.49 12.40 -9.11
N SER A 37 -16.30 13.23 -9.76
CA SER A 37 -16.36 14.68 -9.58
C SER A 37 -17.77 15.18 -9.87
N THR A 38 -18.16 16.26 -9.22
CA THR A 38 -19.44 16.94 -9.45
C THR A 38 -19.39 17.93 -10.61
N ILE A 39 -18.20 18.43 -10.97
CA ILE A 39 -18.04 19.49 -12.00
C ILE A 39 -17.13 19.09 -13.16
N PHE A 40 -16.35 18.02 -13.01
CA PHE A 40 -15.46 17.50 -14.03
C PHE A 40 -15.89 16.12 -14.51
N LYS A 41 -15.34 15.74 -15.66
CA LYS A 41 -15.48 14.39 -16.20
C LYS A 41 -14.97 13.35 -15.20
N THR A 42 -15.84 12.38 -14.91
CA THR A 42 -15.52 11.23 -14.06
C THR A 42 -14.80 10.15 -14.87
N ALA A 43 -13.71 9.60 -14.34
CA ALA A 43 -12.99 8.46 -14.92
C ALA A 43 -12.15 7.76 -13.83
N PRO A 44 -12.19 6.42 -13.69
CA PRO A 44 -11.42 5.71 -12.67
C PRO A 44 -9.93 6.07 -12.71
N LEU A 45 -9.30 6.19 -11.54
CA LEU A 45 -7.94 6.73 -11.40
C LEU A 45 -6.94 6.12 -12.38
N PHE A 46 -6.88 4.79 -12.47
CA PHE A 46 -5.92 4.11 -13.33
C PHE A 46 -6.27 4.16 -14.82
N LYS A 47 -7.54 4.38 -15.19
CA LYS A 47 -7.94 4.57 -16.59
C LYS A 47 -7.45 5.89 -17.16
N ARG A 48 -7.05 6.84 -16.30
CA ARG A 48 -6.45 8.12 -16.70
C ARG A 48 -5.00 7.97 -17.17
N ASN A 49 -4.26 6.94 -16.72
CA ASN A 49 -2.96 6.59 -17.27
C ASN A 49 -3.12 5.76 -18.54
N THR A 50 -3.46 6.43 -19.65
CA THR A 50 -3.77 5.79 -20.94
C THR A 50 -2.60 5.03 -21.56
N ASN A 51 -1.36 5.29 -21.14
CA ASN A 51 -0.16 4.62 -21.65
C ASN A 51 0.32 3.46 -20.77
N LEU A 52 -0.29 3.21 -19.61
CA LEU A 52 0.17 2.22 -18.62
C LEU A 52 0.45 0.85 -19.27
N THR A 53 -0.55 0.26 -19.91
CA THR A 53 -0.42 -1.06 -20.54
C THR A 53 0.58 -1.04 -21.70
N ALA A 54 0.58 0.03 -22.51
CA ALA A 54 1.45 0.14 -23.68
C ALA A 54 2.93 0.28 -23.29
N ILE A 55 3.24 0.96 -22.19
CA ILE A 55 4.60 1.10 -21.66
C ILE A 55 5.09 -0.25 -21.14
N PHE A 56 4.35 -0.89 -20.24
CA PHE A 56 4.74 -2.18 -19.66
C PHE A 56 4.85 -3.31 -20.69
N ALA A 57 4.02 -3.29 -21.73
CA ALA A 57 4.11 -4.25 -22.83
C ALA A 57 5.45 -4.17 -23.59
N LYS A 58 6.13 -3.02 -23.63
CA LYS A 58 7.48 -2.89 -24.24
C LYS A 58 8.57 -3.60 -23.42
N HIS A 59 8.26 -3.92 -22.17
CA HIS A 59 9.15 -4.58 -21.22
C HIS A 59 8.74 -6.04 -20.98
N ASP A 60 7.88 -6.61 -21.83
CA ASP A 60 7.32 -7.97 -21.68
C ASP A 60 6.66 -8.20 -20.31
N ILE A 61 5.95 -7.17 -19.79
CA ILE A 61 5.19 -7.25 -18.55
C ILE A 61 3.70 -7.07 -18.82
N ASP A 62 2.91 -8.07 -18.43
CA ASP A 62 1.45 -8.01 -18.51
C ASP A 62 0.89 -7.14 -17.38
N VAL A 63 0.07 -6.15 -17.73
CA VAL A 63 -0.60 -5.28 -16.74
C VAL A 63 -2.02 -5.75 -16.49
N ILE A 64 -2.36 -5.94 -15.23
CA ILE A 64 -3.74 -6.18 -14.78
C ILE A 64 -4.10 -5.09 -13.77
N ALA A 65 -4.90 -4.13 -14.22
CA ALA A 65 -5.41 -3.05 -13.39
C ALA A 65 -6.87 -3.34 -13.01
N THR A 66 -7.13 -3.53 -11.73
CA THR A 66 -8.48 -3.83 -11.19
C THR A 66 -8.97 -2.71 -10.29
N HIS A 67 -10.28 -2.59 -10.17
CA HIS A 67 -10.90 -1.45 -9.49
C HIS A 67 -12.01 -1.86 -8.51
N PHE A 68 -11.72 -1.73 -7.22
CA PHE A 68 -12.62 -2.01 -6.09
C PHE A 68 -12.91 -0.74 -5.29
N ALA A 69 -13.39 0.30 -5.99
CA ALA A 69 -13.85 1.53 -5.38
C ALA A 69 -15.17 2.00 -6.01
N ARG A 70 -15.85 2.90 -5.33
CA ARG A 70 -17.08 3.54 -5.83
C ARG A 70 -17.26 4.93 -5.24
N SER A 71 -18.13 5.73 -5.86
CA SER A 71 -18.34 7.12 -5.45
C SER A 71 -19.24 7.26 -4.21
N GLN A 72 -20.15 6.32 -3.97
CA GLN A 72 -21.06 6.31 -2.82
C GLN A 72 -20.85 5.07 -1.94
N ASN A 73 -21.25 5.09 -0.66
CA ASN A 73 -21.11 3.94 0.26
C ASN A 73 -19.69 3.34 0.27
N ASN A 74 -18.71 4.22 0.42
CA ASN A 74 -17.30 3.97 0.19
C ASN A 74 -16.41 4.34 1.38
N ASN A 75 -17.01 4.39 2.58
CA ASN A 75 -16.24 4.46 3.82
C ASN A 75 -15.38 3.19 3.99
N ASP A 76 -14.38 3.26 4.86
CA ASP A 76 -13.42 2.17 4.97
C ASP A 76 -13.99 0.89 5.61
N GLU A 77 -15.11 0.97 6.35
CA GLU A 77 -15.84 -0.23 6.80
C GLU A 77 -16.39 -1.02 5.61
N HIS A 78 -16.90 -0.31 4.60
CA HIS A 78 -17.35 -0.94 3.35
C HIS A 78 -16.18 -1.51 2.56
N ILE A 79 -15.05 -0.81 2.45
CA ILE A 79 -13.87 -1.33 1.76
C ILE A 79 -13.37 -2.60 2.44
N TYR A 80 -13.30 -2.61 3.78
CA TYR A 80 -13.00 -3.79 4.57
C TYR A 80 -14.00 -4.93 4.33
N HIS A 81 -15.30 -4.61 4.30
CA HIS A 81 -16.34 -5.59 3.98
C HIS A 81 -16.19 -6.17 2.57
N TYR A 82 -15.92 -5.34 1.57
CA TYR A 82 -15.68 -5.74 0.18
C TYR A 82 -14.47 -6.67 0.07
N PHE A 83 -13.41 -6.37 0.83
CA PHE A 83 -12.25 -7.25 0.93
C PHE A 83 -12.63 -8.60 1.55
N HIS A 84 -13.32 -8.63 2.68
CA HIS A 84 -13.67 -9.89 3.34
C HIS A 84 -14.67 -10.76 2.60
N THR A 85 -15.63 -10.12 1.93
CA THR A 85 -16.60 -10.82 1.08
C THR A 85 -16.03 -11.20 -0.28
N ASN A 86 -14.79 -10.78 -0.55
CA ASN A 86 -14.11 -11.00 -1.82
C ASN A 86 -14.97 -10.54 -3.00
N ILE A 87 -15.49 -9.32 -2.93
CA ILE A 87 -16.41 -8.78 -3.94
C ILE A 87 -15.81 -8.90 -5.35
N SER A 88 -16.65 -9.24 -6.32
CA SER A 88 -16.23 -9.31 -7.72
C SER A 88 -16.20 -7.93 -8.40
N GLU A 89 -15.41 -7.78 -9.45
CA GLU A 89 -15.41 -6.58 -10.29
C GLU A 89 -16.78 -6.36 -10.92
N GLN A 90 -17.45 -7.42 -11.37
CA GLN A 90 -18.80 -7.31 -11.92
C GLN A 90 -19.78 -6.67 -10.93
N GLU A 91 -19.74 -7.06 -9.66
CA GLU A 91 -20.57 -6.44 -8.61
C GLU A 91 -20.18 -4.99 -8.35
N MET A 92 -18.88 -4.69 -8.29
CA MET A 92 -18.39 -3.32 -8.11
C MET A 92 -18.76 -2.42 -9.29
N TYR A 93 -18.65 -2.92 -10.52
CA TYR A 93 -19.01 -2.21 -11.75
C TYR A 93 -20.52 -1.94 -11.76
N ARG A 94 -21.35 -2.92 -11.39
CA ARG A 94 -22.79 -2.72 -11.21
C ARG A 94 -23.10 -1.58 -10.23
N TYR A 95 -22.41 -1.51 -9.10
CA TYR A 95 -22.58 -0.41 -8.15
C TYR A 95 -22.18 0.95 -8.75
N ASN A 96 -21.05 1.02 -9.44
CA ASN A 96 -20.60 2.25 -10.08
C ASN A 96 -21.55 2.71 -11.20
N ARG A 97 -22.11 1.80 -12.00
CA ARG A 97 -23.14 2.13 -12.99
C ARG A 97 -24.36 2.75 -12.34
N ILE A 98 -24.85 2.17 -11.25
CA ILE A 98 -25.98 2.72 -10.48
C ILE A 98 -25.64 4.13 -9.96
N ASP A 99 -24.44 4.32 -9.41
CA ASP A 99 -24.03 5.61 -8.85
C ASP A 99 -23.91 6.70 -9.94
N ASN A 100 -23.49 6.35 -11.16
CA ASN A 100 -23.35 7.29 -12.28
C ASN A 100 -24.65 7.55 -13.05
N LEU A 101 -25.63 6.65 -13.00
CA LEU A 101 -26.92 6.78 -13.70
C LEU A 101 -28.03 7.41 -12.83
N LYS A 102 -27.72 7.87 -11.61
CA LYS A 102 -28.71 8.48 -10.70
C LYS A 102 -29.19 9.85 -11.21
N PRO A 103 -30.50 10.05 -11.45
CA PRO A 103 -31.07 11.30 -11.97
C PRO A 103 -30.80 12.54 -11.11
N ASP A 104 -30.62 12.35 -9.80
CA ASP A 104 -30.54 13.43 -8.81
C ASP A 104 -29.10 13.90 -8.53
N THR A 105 -28.11 13.33 -9.22
CA THR A 105 -26.71 13.73 -9.06
C THR A 105 -26.37 14.68 -10.22
N PRO A 106 -26.09 15.97 -9.97
CA PRO A 106 -25.63 16.88 -11.01
C PRO A 106 -24.18 16.49 -11.33
N VAL A 107 -24.00 15.46 -12.15
CA VAL A 107 -22.68 15.08 -12.64
C VAL A 107 -22.55 15.69 -14.02
N VAL A 108 -21.45 16.39 -14.26
CA VAL A 108 -20.86 16.43 -15.61
C VAL A 108 -20.35 15.01 -15.88
N GLY A 109 -21.31 14.12 -16.15
CA GLY A 109 -21.15 12.68 -16.04
C GLY A 109 -20.45 12.06 -17.23
N MET A 110 -20.23 10.77 -17.12
CA MET A 110 -19.84 9.93 -18.23
C MET A 110 -21.03 9.72 -19.18
N THR A 111 -20.73 9.64 -20.47
CA THR A 111 -21.66 9.12 -21.48
C THR A 111 -21.97 7.64 -21.20
N GLU A 112 -23.06 7.11 -21.77
CA GLU A 112 -23.38 5.68 -21.62
C GLU A 112 -22.27 4.80 -22.19
N GLU A 113 -21.63 5.25 -23.28
CA GLU A 113 -20.47 4.59 -23.89
C GLU A 113 -19.28 4.53 -22.93
N GLU A 114 -18.95 5.63 -22.26
CA GLU A 114 -17.86 5.68 -21.27
C GLU A 114 -18.16 4.84 -20.03
N ILE A 115 -19.43 4.82 -19.58
CA ILE A 115 -19.86 3.93 -18.49
C ILE A 115 -19.67 2.46 -18.90
N ALA A 116 -20.04 2.10 -20.13
CA ALA A 116 -19.86 0.74 -20.64
C ALA A 116 -18.38 0.37 -20.82
N GLU A 117 -17.52 1.34 -21.17
CA GLU A 117 -16.08 1.16 -21.29
C GLU A 117 -15.41 0.96 -19.91
N TYR A 118 -15.71 1.81 -18.93
CA TYR A 118 -15.06 1.76 -17.62
C TYR A 118 -15.66 0.73 -16.68
N TYR A 119 -16.96 0.42 -16.83
CA TYR A 119 -17.70 -0.49 -15.98
C TYR A 119 -18.53 -1.49 -16.83
N PRO A 120 -17.88 -2.39 -17.59
CA PRO A 120 -18.57 -3.36 -18.42
C PRO A 120 -19.49 -4.27 -17.60
N GLU A 121 -20.65 -4.64 -18.14
CA GLU A 121 -21.63 -5.48 -17.41
C GLU A 121 -21.14 -6.91 -17.16
N ASN A 122 -20.27 -7.42 -18.03
CA ASN A 122 -19.73 -8.76 -17.98
C ASN A 122 -18.20 -8.71 -18.17
N PRO A 123 -17.44 -8.20 -17.18
CA PRO A 123 -15.99 -8.15 -17.28
C PRO A 123 -15.42 -9.56 -17.44
N THR A 124 -14.50 -9.73 -18.39
CA THR A 124 -13.81 -11.00 -18.62
C THR A 124 -12.30 -10.74 -18.69
N PRO A 125 -11.51 -11.27 -17.75
CA PRO A 125 -11.92 -12.04 -16.57
C PRO A 125 -12.64 -11.17 -15.51
N ASN A 126 -13.43 -11.81 -14.64
CA ASN A 126 -14.09 -11.16 -13.50
C ASN A 126 -13.24 -11.34 -12.24
N TYR A 127 -12.36 -10.38 -11.95
CA TYR A 127 -11.47 -10.44 -10.80
C TYR A 127 -12.23 -10.24 -9.48
N HIS A 128 -11.69 -10.75 -8.38
CA HIS A 128 -12.27 -10.63 -7.04
C HIS A 128 -11.29 -9.95 -6.10
N PHE A 129 -11.76 -9.08 -5.20
CA PHE A 129 -10.91 -8.14 -4.51
C PHE A 129 -9.81 -8.82 -3.67
N LYS A 130 -10.19 -9.74 -2.78
CA LYS A 130 -9.22 -10.43 -1.92
C LYS A 130 -8.28 -11.30 -2.74
N ASP A 131 -8.78 -12.00 -3.76
CA ASP A 131 -7.96 -12.88 -4.60
C ASP A 131 -6.96 -12.08 -5.46
N SER A 132 -7.37 -10.92 -5.96
CA SER A 132 -6.49 -9.97 -6.64
C SER A 132 -5.41 -9.43 -5.70
N VAL A 133 -5.69 -9.31 -4.41
CA VAL A 133 -4.73 -8.77 -3.44
C VAL A 133 -3.89 -9.88 -2.80
N LEU A 134 -4.34 -11.12 -2.66
CA LEU A 134 -3.66 -12.16 -1.87
C LEU A 134 -3.11 -13.33 -2.72
N THR A 135 -2.36 -13.02 -3.77
CA THR A 135 -1.72 -14.05 -4.60
C THR A 135 -0.36 -14.53 -4.05
N LYS A 136 0.07 -15.72 -4.50
CA LYS A 136 1.38 -16.32 -4.19
C LYS A 136 2.32 -16.39 -5.41
N GLU A 137 1.95 -15.79 -6.53
CA GLU A 137 2.78 -15.76 -7.75
C GLU A 137 4.08 -15.00 -7.54
N LYS A 138 5.23 -15.62 -7.82
CA LYS A 138 6.56 -15.07 -7.51
C LYS A 138 7.10 -14.08 -8.55
N ASP A 139 6.68 -14.21 -9.80
CA ASP A 139 7.03 -13.36 -10.94
C ASP A 139 6.03 -12.20 -11.13
N ARG A 140 5.25 -11.92 -10.10
CA ARG A 140 4.20 -10.91 -10.09
C ARG A 140 4.52 -9.81 -9.09
N ALA A 141 4.56 -8.56 -9.56
CA ALA A 141 4.48 -7.39 -8.71
C ALA A 141 3.00 -7.18 -8.35
N ASN A 142 2.67 -7.33 -7.06
CA ASN A 142 1.30 -7.28 -6.57
C ASN A 142 1.07 -6.02 -5.73
N ILE A 143 0.52 -4.99 -6.36
CA ILE A 143 0.36 -3.66 -5.79
C ILE A 143 -1.10 -3.40 -5.47
N LEU A 144 -1.38 -2.97 -4.23
CA LEU A 144 -2.65 -2.38 -3.83
C LEU A 144 -2.46 -0.89 -3.59
N VAL A 145 -3.14 -0.04 -4.35
CA VAL A 145 -3.25 1.38 -4.03
C VAL A 145 -4.53 1.58 -3.23
N TYR A 146 -4.39 2.03 -1.99
CA TYR A 146 -5.51 2.26 -1.09
C TYR A 146 -5.69 3.78 -0.88
N ILE A 147 -6.83 4.32 -1.33
CA ILE A 147 -7.26 5.68 -1.00
C ILE A 147 -8.43 5.63 0.00
N GLY A 148 -8.14 5.76 1.30
CA GLY A 148 -9.11 5.68 2.41
C GLY A 148 -9.39 7.04 3.05
N ALA A 149 -10.17 7.08 4.14
CA ALA A 149 -10.37 8.22 5.05
C ALA A 149 -10.93 9.55 4.47
N THR A 150 -11.24 9.67 3.17
CA THR A 150 -11.80 10.91 2.61
C THR A 150 -13.28 11.11 2.94
N GLY A 151 -14.08 10.04 3.06
CA GLY A 151 -15.54 10.14 3.20
C GLY A 151 -15.94 10.91 4.45
N SER A 152 -15.32 10.58 5.59
CA SER A 152 -15.50 11.31 6.84
C SER A 152 -14.98 12.75 6.77
N PHE A 153 -13.92 13.04 6.01
CA PHE A 153 -13.40 14.40 5.88
C PHE A 153 -14.34 15.32 5.07
N LEU A 154 -14.76 14.83 3.91
CA LEU A 154 -15.56 15.60 2.95
C LEU A 154 -16.98 15.83 3.43
N ASP A 155 -17.62 14.82 4.04
CA ASP A 155 -18.93 14.97 4.69
C ASP A 155 -18.88 16.01 5.82
N ASN A 156 -17.75 16.15 6.50
CA ASN A 156 -17.62 17.08 7.62
C ASN A 156 -17.31 18.52 7.20
N ILE A 157 -16.50 18.71 6.14
CA ILE A 157 -16.29 20.06 5.55
C ILE A 157 -17.62 20.59 4.99
N THR A 158 -18.44 19.73 4.41
CA THR A 158 -19.69 20.13 3.75
C THR A 158 -20.89 20.24 4.71
N ARG A 159 -20.87 19.57 5.88
CA ARG A 159 -22.04 19.49 6.80
C ARG A 159 -21.81 19.99 8.24
N GLY A 160 -20.66 20.58 8.58
CA GLY A 160 -20.50 21.47 9.74
C GLY A 160 -20.55 20.85 11.16
N GLY A 161 -20.24 19.56 11.34
CA GLY A 161 -20.43 18.86 12.64
C GLY A 161 -19.14 18.41 13.35
N PHE A 162 -18.51 19.26 14.17
CA PHE A 162 -17.23 18.96 14.87
C PHE A 162 -17.16 17.67 15.73
N PRO A 163 -18.15 17.29 16.56
CA PRO A 163 -18.04 16.08 17.38
C PRO A 163 -18.25 14.76 16.59
N LYS A 164 -18.84 14.81 15.39
CA LYS A 164 -18.95 13.65 14.48
C LYS A 164 -17.65 13.40 13.69
N ILE A 165 -16.69 14.32 13.76
CA ILE A 165 -15.39 14.25 13.08
C ILE A 165 -14.54 13.12 13.64
N ILE A 166 -14.37 13.07 14.96
CA ILE A 166 -13.43 12.15 15.61
C ILE A 166 -13.90 10.70 15.50
N SER A 167 -15.21 10.46 15.63
CA SER A 167 -15.76 9.11 15.53
C SER A 167 -15.70 8.54 14.10
N GLY A 168 -15.96 9.37 13.08
CA GLY A 168 -15.84 8.98 11.68
C GLY A 168 -14.41 8.58 11.31
N PHE A 169 -13.43 9.42 11.64
CA PHE A 169 -12.02 9.11 11.37
C PHE A 169 -11.51 7.90 12.13
N LYS A 170 -11.87 7.77 13.42
CA LYS A 170 -11.46 6.59 14.20
C LYS A 170 -11.95 5.29 13.56
N ARG A 171 -13.19 5.29 13.08
CA ARG A 171 -13.79 4.14 12.40
C ARG A 171 -13.10 3.84 11.08
N ASP A 172 -12.81 4.87 10.30
CA ASP A 172 -12.10 4.74 9.02
C ASP A 172 -10.68 4.17 9.24
N PHE A 173 -9.91 4.76 10.16
CA PHE A 173 -8.57 4.28 10.53
C PHE A 173 -8.58 2.86 11.09
N THR A 174 -9.59 2.49 11.89
CA THR A 174 -9.73 1.13 12.41
C THR A 174 -9.90 0.13 11.26
N SER A 175 -10.72 0.47 10.27
CA SER A 175 -11.02 -0.41 9.14
C SER A 175 -9.86 -0.49 8.14
N ILE A 176 -9.15 0.62 7.91
CA ILE A 176 -7.89 0.64 7.16
C ILE A 176 -6.88 -0.28 7.84
N SER A 177 -6.60 -0.06 9.13
CA SER A 177 -5.65 -0.88 9.90
C SER A 177 -6.03 -2.37 9.93
N ALA A 178 -7.33 -2.70 10.00
CA ALA A 178 -7.80 -4.08 9.92
C ALA A 178 -7.48 -4.71 8.54
N THR A 179 -7.80 -4.00 7.45
CA THR A 179 -7.49 -4.45 6.09
C THR A 179 -5.98 -4.66 5.91
N LEU A 180 -5.16 -3.68 6.32
CA LEU A 180 -3.70 -3.76 6.21
C LEU A 180 -3.12 -4.91 7.03
N LYS A 181 -3.66 -5.14 8.23
CA LYS A 181 -3.26 -6.27 9.10
C LYS A 181 -3.54 -7.61 8.44
N ASP A 182 -4.71 -7.79 7.82
CA ASP A 182 -5.06 -9.05 7.17
C ASP A 182 -4.18 -9.34 5.95
N ILE A 183 -3.82 -8.31 5.18
CA ILE A 183 -2.85 -8.43 4.08
C ILE A 183 -1.46 -8.78 4.62
N GLN A 184 -0.98 -8.11 5.68
CA GLN A 184 0.32 -8.44 6.27
C GLN A 184 0.34 -9.86 6.85
N SER A 185 -0.73 -10.28 7.54
CA SER A 185 -0.87 -11.64 8.05
C SER A 185 -0.82 -12.68 6.93
N SER A 186 -1.44 -12.40 5.79
CA SER A 186 -1.33 -13.25 4.60
C SER A 186 0.10 -13.26 4.06
N ASN A 187 0.80 -12.12 4.02
CA ASN A 187 2.20 -12.08 3.60
C ASN A 187 3.10 -12.94 4.51
N ARG A 188 2.82 -12.98 5.82
CA ARG A 188 3.53 -13.81 6.81
C ARG A 188 3.24 -15.29 6.64
N HIS A 189 1.97 -15.69 6.69
CA HIS A 189 1.56 -17.09 6.77
C HIS A 189 1.45 -17.77 5.42
N ASP A 190 0.93 -17.06 4.43
CA ASP A 190 0.54 -17.63 3.15
C ASP A 190 1.62 -17.47 2.08
N GLY A 191 2.64 -16.67 2.34
CA GLY A 191 3.72 -16.40 1.38
C GLY A 191 3.29 -15.46 0.24
N THR A 192 2.20 -14.70 0.43
CA THR A 192 1.84 -13.59 -0.47
C THR A 192 2.89 -12.47 -0.35
N ASN A 193 3.01 -11.61 -1.36
CA ASN A 193 3.98 -10.50 -1.37
C ASN A 193 3.31 -9.19 -1.81
N THR A 194 2.18 -8.87 -1.19
CA THR A 194 1.38 -7.72 -1.56
C THR A 194 1.94 -6.46 -0.93
N GLU A 195 2.23 -5.47 -1.75
CA GLU A 195 2.65 -4.14 -1.34
C GLU A 195 1.45 -3.19 -1.37
N VAL A 196 1.25 -2.44 -0.30
CA VAL A 196 0.13 -1.51 -0.17
C VAL A 196 0.66 -0.08 -0.16
N TYR A 197 0.15 0.73 -1.05
CA TYR A 197 0.45 2.14 -1.15
C TYR A 197 -0.75 2.91 -0.60
N LEU A 198 -0.67 3.28 0.68
CA LEU A 198 -1.71 4.03 1.37
C LEU A 198 -1.55 5.51 1.05
N VAL A 199 -2.50 6.03 0.29
CA VAL A 199 -2.40 7.37 -0.30
C VAL A 199 -2.94 8.43 0.65
N GLY A 200 -2.13 9.47 0.86
CA GLY A 200 -2.53 10.66 1.59
C GLY A 200 -3.69 11.40 0.92
N ILE A 201 -4.54 12.02 1.73
CA ILE A 201 -5.63 12.87 1.24
C ILE A 201 -5.05 14.18 0.68
N PRO A 202 -5.54 14.65 -0.49
CA PRO A 202 -5.05 15.89 -1.10
C PRO A 202 -5.03 17.10 -0.15
N ARG A 203 -4.01 17.93 -0.29
CA ARG A 203 -3.85 19.19 0.46
C ARG A 203 -4.68 20.28 -0.20
N TYR A 204 -5.96 20.37 0.18
CA TYR A 204 -6.87 21.37 -0.38
C TYR A 204 -6.45 22.80 -0.03
N MET A 205 -6.43 23.65 -1.06
CA MET A 205 -5.99 25.06 -0.99
C MET A 205 -4.58 25.24 -0.42
N GLY A 206 -3.74 24.21 -0.49
CA GLY A 206 -2.38 24.25 0.08
C GLY A 206 -2.35 24.41 1.60
N THR A 207 -3.45 24.13 2.30
CA THR A 207 -3.51 24.25 3.76
C THR A 207 -2.97 22.99 4.43
N PRO A 208 -2.28 23.09 5.58
CA PRO A 208 -1.79 21.94 6.33
C PRO A 208 -2.89 21.23 7.14
N VAL A 209 -4.16 21.63 7.00
CA VAL A 209 -5.27 21.11 7.82
C VAL A 209 -5.47 19.63 7.56
N THR A 210 -5.46 19.20 6.29
CA THR A 210 -5.54 17.79 5.93
C THR A 210 -4.37 17.01 6.53
N ASP A 211 -3.18 17.61 6.59
CA ASP A 211 -1.99 16.97 7.14
C ASP A 211 -2.09 16.72 8.64
N ILE A 212 -2.55 17.73 9.37
CA ILE A 212 -2.69 17.67 10.83
C ILE A 212 -3.80 16.69 11.24
N LEU A 213 -4.92 16.68 10.51
CA LEU A 213 -6.11 15.93 10.89
C LEU A 213 -6.13 14.49 10.39
N ILE A 214 -5.51 14.20 9.24
CA ILE A 214 -5.66 12.90 8.58
C ILE A 214 -4.31 12.33 8.16
N ASN A 215 -3.54 13.05 7.36
CA ASN A 215 -2.38 12.44 6.71
C ASN A 215 -1.30 12.03 7.70
N ARG A 216 -1.12 12.76 8.81
CA ARG A 216 -0.27 12.31 9.92
C ARG A 216 -0.71 10.95 10.45
N HIS A 217 -2.00 10.75 10.70
CA HIS A 217 -2.52 9.47 11.20
C HIS A 217 -2.39 8.35 10.16
N LEU A 218 -2.65 8.63 8.87
CA LEU A 218 -2.41 7.65 7.81
C LEU A 218 -0.94 7.25 7.74
N LYS A 219 -0.03 8.21 7.88
CA LYS A 219 1.41 7.96 7.95
C LYS A 219 1.78 7.10 9.16
N ASP A 220 1.28 7.43 10.35
CA ASP A 220 1.48 6.63 11.57
C ASP A 220 0.96 5.20 11.39
N ILE A 221 -0.16 5.00 10.69
CA ILE A 221 -0.67 3.67 10.36
C ILE A 221 0.34 2.91 9.49
N THR A 222 0.93 3.52 8.47
CA THR A 222 1.88 2.84 7.57
C THR A 222 3.13 2.32 8.28
N GLU A 223 3.61 3.04 9.31
CA GLU A 223 4.77 2.63 10.11
C GLU A 223 4.53 1.31 10.85
N ASN A 224 3.26 0.92 11.05
CA ASN A 224 2.90 -0.31 11.74
C ASN A 224 3.07 -1.59 10.92
N TYR A 225 3.20 -1.48 9.61
CA TYR A 225 3.10 -2.62 8.70
C TYR A 225 4.31 -2.72 7.77
N ALA A 226 4.81 -3.94 7.57
CA ALA A 226 6.01 -4.17 6.76
C ALA A 226 5.79 -3.85 5.27
N ASN A 227 4.56 -4.12 4.83
CA ASN A 227 4.16 -4.16 3.44
C ASN A 227 3.44 -2.87 3.00
N VAL A 228 3.49 -1.81 3.81
CA VAL A 228 2.75 -0.58 3.56
C VAL A 228 3.71 0.59 3.39
N THR A 229 3.51 1.36 2.33
CA THR A 229 4.20 2.61 2.04
C THR A 229 3.19 3.74 1.99
N TYR A 230 3.53 4.86 2.64
CA TYR A 230 2.75 6.08 2.55
C TYR A 230 3.05 6.82 1.25
N VAL A 231 2.03 7.18 0.47
CA VAL A 231 2.16 8.04 -0.71
C VAL A 231 1.82 9.46 -0.31
N GLU A 232 2.76 10.38 -0.55
CA GLU A 232 2.57 11.79 -0.22
C GLU A 232 1.37 12.39 -0.97
N PRO A 233 0.59 13.27 -0.33
CA PRO A 233 -0.60 13.83 -0.92
C PRO A 233 -0.21 14.94 -1.90
N ILE A 234 -0.92 14.99 -3.02
CA ILE A 234 -0.81 16.10 -3.97
C ILE A 234 -1.47 17.38 -3.43
N LYS A 235 -1.15 18.51 -4.07
CA LYS A 235 -1.90 19.76 -3.86
C LYS A 235 -3.18 19.70 -4.69
N ALA A 236 -4.28 20.16 -4.13
CA ALA A 236 -5.55 20.23 -4.83
C ALA A 236 -6.23 21.58 -4.61
N LYS A 237 -6.97 22.03 -5.61
CA LYS A 237 -7.87 23.19 -5.49
C LYS A 237 -9.17 22.76 -4.81
N LEU A 238 -9.87 23.73 -4.22
CA LEU A 238 -11.25 23.57 -3.74
C LEU A 238 -12.24 24.35 -4.62
N PHE A 239 -11.75 25.40 -5.28
CA PHE A 239 -12.53 26.27 -6.16
C PHE A 239 -11.96 26.21 -7.58
N TYR A 240 -12.84 25.93 -8.52
CA TYR A 240 -12.53 25.86 -9.96
C TYR A 240 -13.42 26.88 -10.68
N GLY A 241 -12.89 28.10 -10.79
CA GLY A 241 -13.69 29.25 -11.21
C GLY A 241 -14.69 29.66 -10.13
N LEU A 242 -15.99 29.73 -10.48
CA LEU A 242 -17.08 30.05 -9.55
C LEU A 242 -17.66 28.82 -8.83
N ASN A 243 -17.27 27.61 -9.24
CA ASN A 243 -17.75 26.37 -8.66
C ASN A 243 -16.77 25.85 -7.61
N SER A 244 -17.29 25.16 -6.59
CA SER A 244 -16.47 24.43 -5.62
C SER A 244 -16.63 22.93 -5.81
N ASP A 245 -15.52 22.20 -5.86
CA ASP A 245 -15.52 20.74 -5.80
C ASP A 245 -14.33 20.29 -4.94
N VAL A 246 -14.57 19.28 -4.14
CA VAL A 246 -13.54 18.62 -3.32
C VAL A 246 -12.86 17.48 -4.09
N HIS A 247 -13.30 17.20 -5.31
CA HIS A 247 -12.69 16.21 -6.19
C HIS A 247 -11.74 16.87 -7.18
N LEU A 248 -10.75 16.09 -7.60
CA LEU A 248 -9.65 16.55 -8.43
C LEU A 248 -10.11 16.82 -9.87
N ASN A 249 -9.47 17.78 -10.53
CA ASN A 249 -9.55 17.92 -11.97
C ASN A 249 -8.63 16.91 -12.69
N GLU A 250 -8.62 16.92 -14.03
CA GLU A 250 -7.80 15.99 -14.81
C GLU A 250 -6.29 16.11 -14.51
N GLU A 251 -5.78 17.34 -14.45
CA GLU A 251 -4.36 17.61 -14.19
C GLU A 251 -3.94 17.07 -12.82
N GLU A 252 -4.73 17.35 -11.79
CA GLU A 252 -4.50 16.88 -10.42
C GLU A 252 -4.64 15.35 -10.32
N TYR A 253 -5.55 14.71 -11.04
CA TYR A 253 -5.60 13.25 -11.10
C TYR A 253 -4.38 12.63 -11.79
N LEU A 254 -3.81 13.30 -12.80
CA LEU A 254 -2.57 12.87 -13.44
C LEU A 254 -1.37 13.05 -12.48
N ASP A 255 -1.34 14.12 -11.69
CA ASP A 255 -0.34 14.32 -10.64
C ASP A 255 -0.45 13.24 -9.55
N LEU A 256 -1.67 12.85 -9.17
CA LEU A 256 -1.90 11.76 -8.23
C LEU A 256 -1.39 10.43 -8.77
N ASN A 257 -1.72 10.09 -10.02
CA ASN A 257 -1.17 8.90 -10.67
C ASN A 257 0.36 8.95 -10.73
N ASN A 258 0.95 10.11 -11.02
CA ASN A 258 2.39 10.27 -11.09
C ASN A 258 3.05 9.99 -9.73
N SER A 259 2.51 10.58 -8.66
CA SER A 259 3.00 10.37 -7.29
C SER A 259 2.88 8.91 -6.85
N ILE A 260 1.82 8.21 -7.25
CA ILE A 260 1.66 6.78 -6.98
C ILE A 260 2.72 5.96 -7.73
N MET A 261 2.91 6.19 -9.04
CA MET A 261 3.90 5.44 -9.83
C MET A 261 5.33 5.68 -9.34
N GLU A 262 5.67 6.93 -9.03
CA GLU A 262 6.96 7.31 -8.43
C GLU A 262 7.15 6.63 -7.07
N SER A 263 6.14 6.64 -6.21
CA SER A 263 6.21 5.96 -4.91
C SER A 263 6.41 4.46 -5.06
N ILE A 264 5.76 3.83 -6.04
CA ILE A 264 5.96 2.40 -6.33
C ILE A 264 7.41 2.16 -6.74
N ASP A 265 7.91 2.88 -7.74
CA ASP A 265 9.29 2.77 -8.24
C ASP A 265 10.33 2.92 -7.11
N ASP A 266 10.19 3.97 -6.29
CA ASP A 266 11.16 4.31 -5.26
C ASP A 266 11.17 3.32 -4.09
N ASN A 267 10.05 2.65 -3.81
CA ASN A 267 9.91 1.83 -2.60
C ASN A 267 9.81 0.33 -2.87
N TYR A 268 9.55 -0.13 -4.10
CA TYR A 268 9.28 -1.54 -4.41
C TYR A 268 10.28 -2.52 -3.77
N ILE A 269 11.58 -2.30 -4.00
CA ILE A 269 12.64 -3.17 -3.47
C ILE A 269 12.72 -3.10 -1.94
N ALA A 270 12.55 -1.91 -1.36
CA ALA A 270 12.58 -1.73 0.08
C ALA A 270 11.38 -2.42 0.77
N VAL A 271 10.20 -2.36 0.17
CA VAL A 271 9.00 -3.02 0.69
C VAL A 271 9.12 -4.54 0.57
N MET A 272 9.60 -5.07 -0.57
CA MET A 272 9.93 -6.50 -0.70
C MET A 272 10.87 -6.96 0.41
N ALA A 273 11.92 -6.17 0.70
CA ALA A 273 12.85 -6.47 1.78
C ALA A 273 12.16 -6.50 3.15
N LYS A 274 11.33 -5.48 3.46
CA LYS A 274 10.56 -5.43 4.71
C LYS A 274 9.62 -6.62 4.85
N ILE A 275 8.93 -7.04 3.78
CA ILE A 275 8.06 -8.22 3.79
C ILE A 275 8.85 -9.49 4.11
N GLU A 276 9.99 -9.71 3.45
CA GLU A 276 10.81 -10.90 3.66
C GLU A 276 11.42 -10.93 5.08
N ILE A 277 11.86 -9.77 5.58
CA ILE A 277 12.35 -9.60 6.95
C ILE A 277 11.23 -9.83 7.97
N ASP A 278 10.06 -9.24 7.77
CA ASP A 278 8.92 -9.43 8.66
C ASP A 278 8.48 -10.90 8.74
N ARG A 279 8.44 -11.60 7.61
CA ARG A 279 8.19 -13.05 7.57
C ARG A 279 9.27 -13.83 8.33
N PHE A 280 10.54 -13.48 8.16
CA PHE A 280 11.63 -14.10 8.91
C PHE A 280 11.49 -13.87 10.43
N LEU A 281 11.24 -12.62 10.84
CA LEU A 281 11.08 -12.27 12.26
C LEU A 281 9.86 -12.95 12.87
N PHE A 282 8.76 -13.04 12.12
CA PHE A 282 7.55 -13.76 12.52
C PHE A 282 7.83 -15.26 12.73
N ASN A 283 8.49 -15.93 11.78
CA ASN A 283 8.83 -17.35 11.92
C ASN A 283 9.84 -17.60 13.04
N LEU A 284 10.79 -16.68 13.25
CA LEU A 284 11.71 -16.73 14.37
C LEU A 284 10.93 -16.63 15.69
N ASN A 285 9.89 -15.80 15.74
CA ASN A 285 9.04 -15.64 16.91
C ASN A 285 8.33 -16.95 17.27
N GLU A 286 7.65 -17.59 16.32
CA GLU A 286 6.95 -18.86 16.52
C GLU A 286 7.87 -19.98 17.02
N ILE A 287 9.10 -20.06 16.48
CA ILE A 287 10.10 -21.02 16.91
C ILE A 287 10.43 -20.81 18.39
N ILE A 288 10.67 -19.57 18.79
CA ILE A 288 11.05 -19.26 20.16
C ILE A 288 9.88 -19.50 21.13
N GLU A 289 8.65 -19.12 20.76
CA GLU A 289 7.45 -19.39 21.58
C GLU A 289 7.27 -20.89 21.84
N THR A 290 7.39 -21.72 20.80
CA THR A 290 7.29 -23.18 20.90
C THR A 290 8.31 -23.74 21.90
N PHE A 291 9.57 -23.31 21.79
CA PHE A 291 10.62 -23.76 22.71
C PHE A 291 10.49 -23.21 24.13
N THR A 292 9.92 -22.01 24.31
CA THR A 292 9.71 -21.41 25.64
C THR A 292 8.71 -22.21 26.45
N LEU A 293 7.63 -22.69 25.82
CA LEU A 293 6.64 -23.57 26.47
C LEU A 293 7.25 -24.90 26.94
N GLU A 294 8.23 -25.44 26.20
CA GLU A 294 8.97 -26.66 26.61
C GLU A 294 9.92 -26.43 27.80
N ILE A 295 10.26 -25.17 28.11
CA ILE A 295 11.19 -24.78 29.18
C ILE A 295 10.46 -24.44 30.47
N VAL A 296 9.29 -23.79 30.41
CA VAL A 296 8.51 -23.45 31.61
C VAL A 296 8.06 -24.71 32.38
N GLY A 297 8.05 -25.88 31.73
CA GLY A 297 7.84 -27.19 32.37
C GLY A 297 9.08 -27.87 32.98
N ASN A 298 10.30 -27.37 32.73
CA ASN A 298 11.56 -27.94 33.22
C ASN A 298 12.63 -26.86 33.40
N ALA A 299 12.87 -26.45 34.65
CA ALA A 299 13.81 -25.40 35.02
C ALA A 299 15.27 -25.79 34.75
N GLU A 300 15.77 -25.57 33.52
CA GLU A 300 17.19 -25.65 33.23
C GLU A 300 17.72 -24.44 32.44
N VAL A 301 18.64 -23.72 33.07
CA VAL A 301 19.41 -22.58 32.53
C VAL A 301 20.14 -22.91 31.22
N ASN A 302 20.46 -24.19 30.97
CA ASN A 302 21.13 -24.65 29.75
C ASN A 302 20.27 -24.51 28.48
N LYS A 303 18.94 -24.61 28.59
CA LYS A 303 18.05 -24.47 27.42
C LYS A 303 17.96 -23.02 26.94
N ILE A 304 18.04 -22.05 27.85
CA ILE A 304 18.05 -20.61 27.52
C ILE A 304 19.31 -20.25 26.72
N ALA A 305 20.49 -20.69 27.16
CA ALA A 305 21.74 -20.45 26.44
C ALA A 305 21.74 -21.13 25.04
N PHE A 306 21.15 -22.31 24.93
CA PHE A 306 20.96 -22.98 23.64
C PHE A 306 20.05 -22.18 22.70
N MET A 307 18.90 -21.69 23.18
CA MET A 307 18.00 -20.83 22.40
C MET A 307 18.69 -19.55 21.92
N HIS A 308 19.53 -18.95 22.78
CA HIS A 308 20.34 -17.80 22.38
C HIS A 308 21.26 -18.14 21.22
N GLY A 309 21.91 -19.30 21.28
CA GLY A 309 22.75 -19.81 20.20
C GLY A 309 21.97 -20.00 18.90
N VAL A 310 20.81 -20.64 18.96
CA VAL A 310 19.96 -20.92 17.79
C VAL A 310 19.45 -19.63 17.14
N ALA A 311 18.91 -18.70 17.92
CA ALA A 311 18.39 -17.45 17.38
C ALA A 311 19.51 -16.54 16.84
N LYS A 312 20.65 -16.44 17.54
CA LYS A 312 21.83 -15.71 17.05
C LYS A 312 22.37 -16.32 15.75
N LYS A 313 22.40 -17.65 15.65
CA LYS A 313 22.78 -18.37 14.43
C LYS A 313 21.82 -18.03 13.28
N ARG A 314 20.51 -18.14 13.48
CA ARG A 314 19.48 -17.81 12.46
C ARG A 314 19.52 -16.35 12.03
N LEU A 315 19.72 -15.40 12.95
CA LEU A 315 19.92 -13.99 12.60
C LEU A 315 21.11 -13.83 11.66
N ASN A 316 22.27 -14.41 11.99
CA ASN A 316 23.46 -14.28 11.16
C ASN A 316 23.38 -15.06 9.83
N GLU A 317 22.73 -16.22 9.81
CA GLU A 317 22.68 -17.11 8.64
C GLU A 317 21.50 -16.81 7.70
N THR A 318 20.50 -16.05 8.13
CA THR A 318 19.28 -15.80 7.33
C THR A 318 18.98 -14.32 7.16
N LEU A 319 18.94 -13.53 8.24
CA LEU A 319 18.60 -12.11 8.14
C LEU A 319 19.67 -11.32 7.35
N ASN A 320 20.94 -11.59 7.63
CA ASN A 320 22.06 -10.95 6.94
C ASN A 320 22.04 -11.22 5.41
N PRO A 321 21.93 -12.47 4.93
CA PRO A 321 21.74 -12.74 3.50
C PRO A 321 20.52 -12.06 2.87
N ILE A 322 19.41 -11.91 3.61
CA ILE A 322 18.23 -11.16 3.12
C ILE A 322 18.61 -9.69 2.91
N ILE A 323 19.24 -9.06 3.90
CA ILE A 323 19.68 -7.66 3.80
C ILE A 323 20.69 -7.49 2.65
N ASP A 324 21.68 -8.37 2.55
CA ASP A 324 22.72 -8.32 1.51
C ASP A 324 22.11 -8.45 0.10
N LYS A 325 21.16 -9.37 -0.08
CA LYS A 325 20.40 -9.55 -1.33
C LYS A 325 19.72 -8.25 -1.75
N TYR A 326 18.92 -7.64 -0.87
CA TYR A 326 18.17 -6.43 -1.23
C TYR A 326 19.06 -5.19 -1.32
N LEU A 327 20.15 -5.12 -0.54
CA LEU A 327 21.15 -4.07 -0.68
C LEU A 327 21.79 -4.09 -2.07
N SER A 328 22.18 -5.26 -2.56
CA SER A 328 22.70 -5.42 -3.94
C SER A 328 21.66 -5.03 -5.00
N MET A 329 20.38 -5.31 -4.78
CA MET A 329 19.31 -4.88 -5.68
C MET A 329 19.13 -3.36 -5.67
N MET A 330 19.15 -2.72 -4.49
CA MET A 330 19.10 -1.26 -4.36
C MET A 330 20.27 -0.59 -5.08
N GLU A 331 21.49 -1.16 -5.00
CA GLU A 331 22.67 -0.66 -5.70
C GLU A 331 22.56 -0.79 -7.21
N ALA A 332 22.11 -1.95 -7.70
CA ALA A 332 21.92 -2.18 -9.13
C ALA A 332 20.92 -1.18 -9.74
N GLU A 333 19.92 -0.77 -8.95
CA GLU A 333 18.88 0.18 -9.34
C GLU A 333 19.22 1.65 -8.98
N ASN A 334 20.45 1.93 -8.52
CA ASN A 334 20.92 3.25 -8.09
C ASN A 334 19.99 3.94 -7.08
N LYS A 335 19.41 3.16 -6.17
CA LYS A 335 18.52 3.64 -5.09
C LYS A 335 19.35 4.06 -3.87
N ASP A 336 18.73 4.82 -2.98
CA ASP A 336 19.36 5.29 -1.74
C ASP A 336 19.59 4.14 -0.75
N THR A 337 20.78 3.55 -0.82
CA THR A 337 21.18 2.44 0.06
C THR A 337 21.34 2.86 1.52
N GLN A 338 21.66 4.12 1.79
CA GLN A 338 21.81 4.60 3.16
C GLN A 338 20.43 4.69 3.83
N LYS A 339 19.48 5.37 3.18
CA LYS A 339 18.10 5.46 3.66
C LYS A 339 17.48 4.08 3.81
N PHE A 340 17.70 3.18 2.86
CA PHE A 340 17.26 1.78 2.96
C PHE A 340 17.74 1.10 4.24
N LEU A 341 19.04 1.21 4.56
CA LEU A 341 19.60 0.60 5.76
C LEU A 341 19.07 1.25 7.04
N GLU A 342 18.85 2.57 7.05
CA GLU A 342 18.24 3.31 8.15
C GLU A 342 16.81 2.82 8.42
N ASP A 343 15.99 2.72 7.36
CA ASP A 343 14.58 2.30 7.43
C ASP A 343 14.45 0.84 7.87
N ILE A 344 15.25 -0.08 7.29
CA ILE A 344 15.26 -1.50 7.70
C ILE A 344 15.75 -1.65 9.14
N THR A 345 16.76 -0.88 9.54
CA THR A 345 17.27 -0.88 10.92
C THR A 345 16.20 -0.40 11.89
N ALA A 346 15.51 0.68 11.58
CA ALA A 346 14.41 1.19 12.39
C ALA A 346 13.29 0.15 12.51
N TYR A 347 12.89 -0.46 11.39
CA TYR A 347 11.86 -1.50 11.38
C TYR A 347 12.23 -2.70 12.26
N ILE A 348 13.43 -3.25 12.09
CA ILE A 348 13.90 -4.39 12.90
C ILE A 348 13.98 -4.02 14.38
N ASN A 349 14.50 -2.83 14.72
CA ASN A 349 14.63 -2.35 16.09
C ASN A 349 13.29 -2.06 16.77
N GLU A 350 12.26 -1.70 16.01
CA GLU A 350 10.92 -1.53 16.55
C GLU A 350 10.30 -2.90 16.83
N ARG A 351 10.40 -3.85 15.88
CA ARG A 351 9.69 -5.15 16.01
C ARG A 351 10.41 -6.16 16.88
N LEU A 352 11.71 -5.96 17.09
CA LEU A 352 12.46 -6.60 18.16
C LEU A 352 12.53 -5.66 19.37
N PRO A 353 12.10 -6.03 20.58
CA PRO A 353 11.79 -7.37 21.05
C PRO A 353 10.39 -7.41 21.66
N TYR A 354 9.32 -7.50 20.86
CA TYR A 354 7.99 -7.53 21.47
C TYR A 354 7.64 -8.84 22.18
N ASP A 355 8.48 -9.90 22.07
CA ASP A 355 8.49 -11.02 23.03
C ASP A 355 9.87 -11.67 23.31
N PHE A 356 11.00 -11.03 22.94
CA PHE A 356 12.35 -11.62 23.13
C PHE A 356 13.27 -10.80 24.01
N TYR A 357 12.94 -10.75 25.29
CA TYR A 357 13.75 -10.14 26.34
C TYR A 357 15.10 -10.84 26.60
N TYR A 358 15.41 -11.93 25.89
CA TYR A 358 16.55 -12.79 26.19
C TYR A 358 17.81 -12.52 25.35
N LEU A 359 17.71 -11.99 24.12
CA LEU A 359 18.85 -11.91 23.19
C LEU A 359 19.71 -10.63 23.23
N GLY A 360 19.24 -9.58 23.92
CA GLY A 360 19.97 -8.33 24.16
C GLY A 360 20.18 -7.42 22.92
N LYS A 361 19.93 -6.12 23.09
CA LYS A 361 20.06 -5.05 22.07
C LYS A 361 21.47 -4.91 21.45
N GLU A 362 22.50 -5.49 22.08
CA GLU A 362 23.91 -5.33 21.67
C GLU A 362 24.32 -6.20 20.47
N ASN A 363 23.78 -7.41 20.32
CA ASN A 363 24.13 -8.32 19.22
C ASN A 363 23.64 -7.77 17.86
N LEU A 364 22.46 -7.15 17.85
CA LEU A 364 21.88 -6.52 16.66
C LEU A 364 22.69 -5.29 16.22
N ASN A 365 23.01 -4.41 17.16
CA ASN A 365 23.89 -3.28 16.89
C ASN A 365 25.24 -3.71 16.35
N THR A 366 25.76 -4.87 16.80
CA THR A 366 27.01 -5.42 16.27
C THR A 366 26.87 -5.92 14.83
N ALA A 367 25.78 -6.63 14.52
CA ALA A 367 25.47 -7.07 13.16
C ALA A 367 25.34 -5.86 12.22
N ILE A 368 24.51 -4.87 12.57
CA ILE A 368 24.26 -3.67 11.76
C ILE A 368 25.53 -2.82 11.61
N LYS A 369 26.30 -2.61 12.69
CA LYS A 369 27.56 -1.84 12.63
C LYS A 369 28.62 -2.50 11.77
N LYS A 370 28.62 -3.83 11.62
CA LYS A 370 29.52 -4.55 10.71
C LYS A 370 29.28 -4.13 9.26
N TYR A 371 28.03 -3.85 8.89
CA TYR A 371 27.64 -3.37 7.56
C TYR A 371 27.83 -1.85 7.38
N GLY A 372 27.53 -1.06 8.41
CA GLY A 372 27.73 0.40 8.35
C GLY A 372 29.20 0.84 8.28
N LYS A 373 30.13 0.07 8.87
CA LYS A 373 31.58 0.41 8.87
C LYS A 373 32.34 0.00 7.61
N THR A 374 31.80 -0.90 6.79
CA THR A 374 32.49 -1.41 5.59
C THR A 374 32.32 -0.52 4.35
N ARG A 375 31.56 0.58 4.45
CA ARG A 375 31.33 1.53 3.34
C ARG A 375 31.85 2.95 3.57
N THR A 376 32.35 3.27 4.77
CA THR A 376 32.99 4.56 5.07
C THR A 376 34.51 4.47 5.10
N SER A 377 35.11 3.44 4.51
CA SER A 377 36.56 3.22 4.46
C SER A 377 37.04 3.10 3.03
#